data_AF-A0A538LLK5-F1
#
_entry.id   AF-A0A538LLK5-F1
#
_cell.length_a   1.000
_cell.length_b   1.000
_cell.length_c   1.000
_cell.angle_alpha   90.00
_cell.angle_beta   90.00
_cell.angle_gamma   90.00
#
_symmetry.space_group_name_H-M   'P 1'
#
loop_
_entity.id
_entity.type
_entity.pdbx_description
1 polymer ?
#
loop_
_entity_poly.entity_id
_entity_poly.type
_entity_poly.pdbx_seq_one_letter_code
_entity_poly.pdbx_strand_id
1 'polypeptide(L)'
;MRRLLFLAAVFVALAVTAISFAAGRRLQAVPTTAGRLPSTPLTLVVPDVRHEAFVFAKGQLQDAGFAWKVSGAPGYSANIVVSQSPAPGTKLVDTGAPLIRLTLERNRQYGPKGVPEDTSPYSGTATRLAGTS
;
A
#
# COMPACT_ATOMS: atom_id res chain seq x y z
N MET A 1 -27.01 -62.67 -4.62
CA MET A 1 -25.76 -62.01 -4.16
C MET A 1 -24.59 -62.08 -5.17
N ARG A 2 -24.79 -62.45 -6.44
CA ARG A 2 -23.71 -62.45 -7.45
C ARG A 2 -23.57 -61.14 -8.24
N ARG A 3 -24.57 -60.24 -8.19
CA ARG A 3 -24.55 -58.94 -8.88
C ARG A 3 -23.94 -57.81 -8.05
N LEU A 4 -23.80 -57.99 -6.73
CA LEU A 4 -23.08 -57.04 -5.86
C LEU A 4 -21.55 -57.21 -5.92
N LEU A 5 -21.05 -58.38 -6.35
CA LEU A 5 -19.62 -58.63 -6.55
C LEU A 5 -19.07 -58.03 -7.86
N PHE A 6 -19.93 -57.72 -8.84
CA PHE A 6 -19.50 -57.10 -10.10
C PHE A 6 -19.31 -55.58 -10.01
N LEU A 7 -19.96 -54.90 -9.04
CA LEU A 7 -19.73 -53.46 -8.82
C LEU A 7 -18.44 -53.18 -8.01
N ALA A 8 -17.95 -54.14 -7.22
CA ALA A 8 -16.70 -53.99 -6.50
C ALA A 8 -15.45 -54.17 -7.39
N ALA A 9 -15.60 -54.82 -8.55
CA ALA A 9 -14.49 -55.09 -9.47
C ALA A 9 -14.16 -53.93 -10.43
N VAL A 10 -15.03 -52.92 -10.55
CA VAL A 10 -14.81 -51.76 -11.44
C VAL A 10 -14.14 -50.58 -10.71
N PHE A 11 -14.12 -50.59 -9.37
CA PHE A 11 -13.50 -49.53 -8.57
C PHE A 11 -11.99 -49.75 -8.31
N VAL A 12 -11.42 -50.88 -8.73
CA VAL A 12 -9.99 -51.23 -8.61
C VAL A 12 -9.27 -51.05 -9.96
N ALA A 13 -9.54 -49.95 -10.66
CA ALA A 13 -8.91 -49.60 -11.93
C ALA A 13 -8.37 -48.17 -11.95
N LEU A 14 -7.99 -47.62 -10.78
CA LEU A 14 -7.40 -46.29 -10.65
C LEU A 14 -5.94 -46.38 -10.15
N ALA A 15 -5.06 -47.00 -10.93
CA ALA A 15 -3.62 -46.99 -10.65
C ALA A 15 -2.82 -47.29 -11.93
N VAL A 16 -2.67 -46.29 -12.80
CA VAL A 16 -1.63 -46.32 -13.84
C VAL A 16 -0.87 -44.99 -13.84
N THR A 17 0.29 -45.07 -13.18
CA THR A 17 1.53 -44.30 -13.29
C THR A 17 1.65 -43.32 -14.47
N ALA A 18 1.75 -42.02 -14.16
CA ALA A 18 2.51 -41.08 -14.97
C ALA A 18 3.63 -40.49 -14.09
N ILE A 19 4.75 -41.19 -14.00
CA ILE A 19 5.98 -40.66 -13.41
C ILE A 19 6.50 -39.60 -14.37
N SER A 20 6.29 -38.32 -14.05
CA SER A 20 6.78 -37.20 -14.85
C SER A 20 8.29 -37.06 -14.64
N PHE A 21 9.08 -37.75 -15.48
CA PHE A 21 10.54 -37.68 -15.48
C PHE A 21 10.99 -36.52 -16.39
N ALA A 22 11.07 -35.31 -15.82
CA ALA A 22 11.69 -34.15 -16.46
C ALA A 22 12.82 -33.58 -15.59
N ALA A 23 13.64 -34.46 -15.02
CA ALA A 23 14.91 -34.10 -14.41
C ALA A 23 16.03 -34.38 -15.42
N GLY A 24 16.52 -33.35 -16.11
CA GLY A 24 17.63 -33.59 -17.03
C GLY A 24 17.95 -32.53 -18.07
N ARG A 25 17.64 -31.25 -17.87
CA ARG A 25 18.39 -30.19 -18.55
C ARG A 25 18.86 -29.21 -17.49
N ARG A 26 20.09 -29.44 -17.01
CA ARG A 26 20.91 -28.39 -16.40
C ARG A 26 20.96 -27.26 -17.42
N LEU A 27 20.09 -26.28 -17.25
CA LEU A 27 20.26 -24.97 -17.83
C LEU A 27 21.54 -24.45 -17.20
N GLN A 28 22.65 -24.54 -17.93
CA GLN A 28 23.83 -23.76 -17.62
C GLN A 28 23.37 -22.31 -17.72
N ALA A 29 23.12 -21.70 -16.57
CA ALA A 29 22.98 -20.26 -16.48
C ALA A 29 24.33 -19.69 -16.88
N VAL A 30 24.44 -19.20 -18.11
CA VAL A 30 25.47 -18.23 -18.45
C VAL A 30 25.24 -17.09 -17.45
N PRO A 31 26.24 -16.69 -16.65
CA PRO A 31 26.11 -15.51 -15.83
C PRO A 31 26.09 -14.31 -16.79
N THR A 32 24.90 -14.01 -17.33
CA THR A 32 24.63 -12.67 -17.83
C THR A 32 24.71 -11.80 -16.60
N THR A 33 25.84 -11.13 -16.42
CA THR A 33 25.93 -9.98 -15.54
C THR A 33 24.99 -8.94 -16.15
N ALA A 34 23.69 -9.07 -15.86
CA ALA A 34 22.73 -8.03 -16.12
C ALA A 34 23.19 -6.87 -15.26
N GLY A 35 23.90 -5.92 -15.88
CA GLY A 35 24.23 -4.66 -15.24
C GLY A 35 22.94 -4.12 -14.67
N ARG A 36 22.88 -4.01 -13.33
CA ARG A 36 21.74 -3.41 -12.66
C ARG A 36 21.65 -1.98 -13.18
N LEU A 37 20.71 -1.73 -14.10
CA LEU A 37 20.35 -0.38 -14.48
C LEU A 37 20.06 0.39 -13.18
N PRO A 38 20.53 1.63 -13.04
CA PRO A 38 20.26 2.40 -11.84
C PRO A 38 18.76 2.46 -11.64
N SER A 39 18.28 1.90 -10.53
CA SER A 39 16.87 2.01 -10.13
C SER A 39 16.63 3.49 -9.84
N THR A 40 15.94 4.19 -10.76
CA THR A 40 15.48 5.54 -10.47
C THR A 40 14.65 5.50 -9.19
N PRO A 41 14.92 6.35 -8.19
CA PRO A 41 14.14 6.36 -6.96
C PRO A 41 12.65 6.56 -7.28
N LEU A 42 11.79 5.68 -6.79
CA LEU A 42 10.35 5.83 -6.92
C LEU A 42 9.97 7.17 -6.26
N THR A 43 9.19 7.98 -6.96
CA THR A 43 8.87 9.36 -6.55
C THR A 43 7.37 9.48 -6.37
N LEU A 44 6.94 10.03 -5.25
CA LEU A 44 5.54 10.34 -4.93
C LEU A 44 5.29 11.84 -5.09
N VAL A 45 4.09 12.20 -5.54
CA VAL A 45 3.65 13.60 -5.64
C VAL A 45 2.67 13.86 -4.52
N VAL A 46 2.92 14.91 -3.73
CA VAL A 46 2.03 15.29 -2.63
C VAL A 46 0.70 15.84 -3.18
N PRO A 47 -0.46 15.23 -2.87
CA PRO A 47 -1.76 15.73 -3.31
C PRO A 47 -2.14 17.04 -2.59
N ASP A 48 -3.06 17.81 -3.17
CA ASP A 48 -3.67 18.95 -2.47
C ASP A 48 -4.90 18.48 -1.70
N VAL A 49 -4.83 18.47 -0.37
CA VAL A 49 -5.93 18.09 0.52
C VAL A 49 -6.42 19.27 1.35
N ARG A 50 -6.00 20.49 1.01
CA ARG A 50 -6.43 21.71 1.70
C ARG A 50 -7.89 22.00 1.42
N HIS A 51 -8.55 22.65 2.38
CA HIS A 51 -9.96 23.03 2.34
C HIS A 51 -10.94 21.84 2.33
N GLU A 52 -10.45 20.61 2.44
CA GLU A 52 -11.26 19.42 2.55
C GLU A 52 -11.55 19.04 4.00
N ALA A 53 -12.62 18.26 4.19
CA ALA A 53 -12.85 17.59 5.47
C ALA A 53 -11.78 16.52 5.70
N PHE A 54 -11.34 16.42 6.96
CA PHE A 54 -10.21 15.60 7.35
C PHE A 54 -10.37 14.11 7.00
N VAL A 55 -11.61 13.59 6.96
CA VAL A 55 -11.88 12.20 6.49
C VAL A 55 -11.45 11.94 5.06
N PHE A 56 -11.62 12.91 4.17
CA PHE A 56 -11.25 12.76 2.77
C PHE A 56 -9.74 12.93 2.63
N ALA A 57 -9.19 13.94 3.30
CA ALA A 57 -7.75 14.19 3.31
C ALA A 57 -6.95 12.97 3.77
N LYS A 58 -7.34 12.31 4.88
CA LYS A 58 -6.63 11.13 5.37
C LYS A 58 -6.71 9.93 4.42
N GLY A 59 -7.86 9.73 3.77
CA GLY A 59 -8.05 8.69 2.76
C GLY A 59 -7.18 8.93 1.53
N GLN A 60 -7.22 10.14 0.98
CA GLN A 60 -6.39 10.51 -0.17
C GLN A 60 -4.89 10.36 0.11
N LEU A 61 -4.42 10.78 1.29
CA LEU A 61 -3.02 10.62 1.66
C LEU A 61 -2.65 9.14 1.80
N GLN A 62 -3.52 8.32 2.38
CA GLN A 62 -3.29 6.88 2.51
C GLN A 62 -3.22 6.20 1.14
N ASP A 63 -4.17 6.50 0.26
CA ASP A 63 -4.22 5.95 -1.10
C ASP A 63 -2.99 6.36 -1.93
N ALA A 64 -2.45 7.56 -1.67
CA ALA A 64 -1.24 8.07 -2.29
C ALA A 64 0.08 7.57 -1.64
N GLY A 65 0.00 6.71 -0.61
CA GLY A 65 1.17 6.12 0.04
C GLY A 65 1.85 7.03 1.07
N PHE A 66 1.16 8.04 1.60
CA PHE A 66 1.68 8.94 2.61
C PHE A 66 1.20 8.58 4.01
N ALA A 67 2.07 8.76 5.00
CA ALA A 67 1.66 8.85 6.40
C ALA A 67 1.24 10.29 6.72
N TRP A 68 0.44 10.47 7.76
CA TRP A 68 -0.04 11.79 8.12
C TRP A 68 -0.06 12.02 9.64
N LYS A 69 0.09 13.28 10.03
CA LYS A 69 -0.01 13.72 11.42
C LYS A 69 -0.69 15.07 11.52
N VAL A 70 -1.63 15.17 12.46
CA VAL A 70 -2.44 16.35 12.71
C VAL A 70 -1.75 17.29 13.70
N SER A 71 -2.03 18.58 13.54
CA SER A 71 -1.69 19.68 14.43
C SER A 71 -2.83 20.70 14.44
N GLY A 72 -2.88 21.57 15.45
CA GLY A 72 -3.96 22.54 15.59
C GLY A 72 -5.19 21.92 16.25
N ALA A 73 -6.34 21.94 15.57
CA ALA A 73 -7.54 21.27 16.07
C ALA A 73 -7.36 19.74 16.05
N PRO A 74 -8.01 18.98 16.97
CA PRO A 74 -7.95 17.52 16.97
C PRO A 74 -8.48 16.92 15.67
N GLY A 75 -8.01 15.74 15.31
CA GLY A 75 -8.32 14.96 14.10
C GLY A 75 -9.74 14.42 14.03
N TYR A 76 -10.75 15.27 14.28
CA TYR A 76 -12.14 14.91 14.04
C TYR A 76 -12.44 14.93 12.55
N SER A 77 -13.20 13.92 12.13
CA SER A 77 -13.63 13.70 10.75
C SER A 77 -14.16 14.94 10.01
N ALA A 78 -14.94 15.78 10.69
CA ALA A 78 -15.60 16.94 10.10
C ALA A 78 -14.72 18.21 10.05
N ASN A 79 -13.57 18.21 10.72
CA ASN A 79 -12.65 19.35 10.73
C ASN A 79 -12.02 19.56 9.36
N ILE A 80 -11.62 20.80 9.08
CA ILE A 80 -11.15 21.21 7.76
C ILE A 80 -9.64 21.33 7.78
N VAL A 81 -8.97 20.83 6.75
CA VAL A 81 -7.53 21.03 6.55
C VAL A 81 -7.29 22.47 6.10
N VAL A 82 -6.57 23.25 6.90
CA VAL A 82 -6.23 24.64 6.55
C VAL A 82 -4.84 24.77 5.95
N SER A 83 -3.93 23.87 6.31
CA SER A 83 -2.61 23.79 5.71
C SER A 83 -2.06 22.38 5.74
N GLN A 84 -1.12 22.14 4.84
CA GLN A 84 -0.37 20.89 4.77
C GLN A 84 1.10 21.18 4.52
N SER A 85 1.97 20.28 4.98
CA SER A 85 3.40 20.30 4.73
C SER A 85 3.92 18.89 4.56
N PRO A 86 4.68 18.57 3.49
CA PRO A 86 5.10 19.46 2.39
C PRO A 86 3.96 20.01 1.54
N ALA A 87 4.25 21.04 0.76
CA ALA A 87 3.25 21.73 -0.08
C ALA A 87 2.69 20.79 -1.17
N PRO A 88 1.45 20.99 -1.63
CA PRO A 88 0.91 20.25 -2.76
C PRO A 88 1.80 20.33 -4.01
N GLY A 89 1.86 19.24 -4.77
CA GLY A 89 2.72 19.13 -5.96
C GLY A 89 4.20 18.89 -5.64
N THR A 90 4.60 18.90 -4.37
CA THR A 90 5.97 18.55 -3.97
C THR A 90 6.28 17.11 -4.38
N LYS A 91 7.41 16.90 -5.04
CA LYS A 91 7.90 15.56 -5.40
C LYS A 91 8.81 15.03 -4.30
N LEU A 92 8.43 13.92 -3.69
CA LEU A 92 9.16 13.26 -2.62
C LEU A 92 9.71 11.93 -3.10
N VAL A 93 10.89 11.57 -2.62
CA VAL A 93 11.37 10.19 -2.73
C VAL A 93 10.41 9.31 -1.92
N ASP A 94 9.98 8.21 -2.53
CA ASP A 94 9.23 7.17 -1.84
C ASP A 94 10.14 6.50 -0.81
N THR A 95 9.98 6.91 0.45
CA THR A 95 10.65 6.30 1.61
C THR A 95 9.76 5.25 2.29
N GLY A 96 8.68 4.81 1.64
CA GLY A 96 7.70 3.85 2.13
C GLY A 96 6.40 4.49 2.59
N ALA A 97 6.47 5.49 3.48
CA ALA A 97 5.31 6.27 3.91
C ALA A 97 5.70 7.70 4.34
N PRO A 98 6.13 8.58 3.42
CA PRO A 98 6.62 9.90 3.80
C PRO A 98 5.58 10.68 4.61
N LEU A 99 6.02 11.33 5.68
CA LEU A 99 5.11 11.99 6.62
C LEU A 99 4.63 13.36 6.13
N ILE A 100 3.32 13.51 5.98
CA ILE A 100 2.64 14.79 5.72
C ILE A 100 2.06 15.33 7.04
N ARG A 101 2.39 16.59 7.37
CA ARG A 101 1.79 17.30 8.50
C ARG A 101 0.58 18.07 8.01
N LEU A 102 -0.55 17.88 8.68
CA LEU A 102 -1.77 18.62 8.44
C LEU A 102 -2.03 19.55 9.61
N THR A 103 -2.43 20.78 9.33
CA THR A 103 -3.02 21.66 10.33
C THR A 103 -4.51 21.74 10.08
N LEU A 104 -5.29 21.44 11.12
CA LEU A 104 -6.73 21.43 11.06
C LEU A 104 -7.33 22.64 11.77
N GLU A 105 -8.46 23.10 11.25
CA GLU A 105 -9.37 24.02 11.92
C GLU A 105 -10.67 23.32 12.29
N ARG A 106 -11.24 23.69 13.44
CA ARG A 106 -12.54 23.20 13.87
C ARG A 106 -13.63 23.66 12.91
N ASN A 107 -14.39 22.71 12.38
CA ASN A 107 -15.58 23.05 11.61
C ASN A 107 -16.67 23.60 12.54
N ARG A 108 -17.12 24.84 12.29
CA ARG A 108 -18.15 25.50 13.11
C ARG A 108 -19.57 25.00 12.83
N GLN A 109 -19.80 24.44 11.64
CA GLN A 109 -21.12 23.94 11.23
C GLN A 109 -21.42 22.57 11.83
N TYR A 110 -20.39 21.77 12.11
CA TYR A 110 -20.54 20.40 12.61
C TYR A 110 -19.70 20.20 13.88
N GLY A 111 -20.36 19.81 14.97
CA GLY A 111 -19.68 19.48 16.22
C GLY A 111 -18.75 18.26 16.10
N PRO A 112 -17.81 18.10 17.03
CA PRO A 112 -16.94 16.92 17.06
C PRO A 112 -17.77 15.65 17.20
N LYS A 113 -17.53 14.68 16.32
CA LYS A 113 -18.15 13.35 16.36
C LYS A 113 -17.07 12.29 16.29
N GLY A 114 -17.24 11.24 17.09
CA GLY A 114 -16.30 10.11 17.16
C GLY A 114 -15.06 10.42 18.00
N VAL A 115 -14.03 9.60 17.82
CA VAL A 115 -12.73 9.74 18.47
C VAL A 115 -11.81 10.50 17.51
N PRO A 116 -11.05 11.50 17.98
CA PRO A 116 -10.08 12.18 17.12
C PRO A 116 -8.95 11.22 16.72
N GLU A 117 -8.54 11.28 15.46
CA GLU A 117 -7.42 10.51 14.93
C GLU A 117 -6.30 11.48 14.52
N ASP A 118 -5.30 11.65 15.39
CA ASP A 118 -4.27 12.67 15.18
C ASP A 118 -3.03 12.15 14.42
N THR A 119 -2.94 10.85 14.14
CA THR A 119 -1.81 10.25 13.42
C THR A 119 -2.29 9.03 12.62
N SER A 120 -1.64 8.78 11.48
CA SER A 120 -1.86 7.58 10.67
C SER A 120 -1.66 6.29 11.49
N PRO A 121 -2.38 5.21 11.14
CA PRO A 121 -2.27 3.93 11.85
C PRO A 121 -0.93 3.20 11.62
N TYR A 122 -0.11 3.72 10.71
CA TYR A 122 1.25 3.26 10.41
C TYR A 122 2.26 4.40 10.62
N SER A 123 3.50 4.01 10.91
CA SER A 123 4.60 4.94 11.15
C SER A 123 5.00 5.68 9.88
N GLY A 124 5.11 7.00 9.96
CA GLY A 124 5.63 7.83 8.87
C GLY A 124 7.15 7.83 8.80
N THR A 125 7.67 7.96 7.57
CA THR A 125 9.10 8.06 7.27
C THR A 125 9.51 9.51 6.99
N ALA A 126 10.82 9.76 7.04
CA ALA A 126 11.35 11.09 6.74
C ALA A 126 11.04 11.50 5.30
N THR A 127 10.64 12.76 5.11
CA THR A 127 10.43 13.35 3.79
C THR A 127 11.78 13.71 3.17
N ARG A 128 11.96 13.35 1.91
CA ARG A 128 13.15 13.72 1.12
C ARG A 128 12.68 14.24 -0.23
N LEU A 129 13.16 15.41 -0.65
CA LEU A 129 12.85 15.97 -1.96
C LEU A 129 13.45 15.08 -3.05
N ALA A 130 12.65 14.79 -4.08
CA ALA A 130 13.15 14.13 -5.28
C ALA A 130 14.00 15.11 -6.10
N GLY A 131 15.14 14.65 -6.62
CA GLY A 131 16.02 15.44 -7.47
C GLY A 131 17.11 16.26 -6.76
N THR A 132 17.19 16.20 -5.42
CA THR A 132 18.32 16.74 -4.66
C THR A 132 19.30 15.59 -4.37
N SER A 133 20.28 15.44 -5.26
CA SER A 133 21.43 14.53 -5.11
C SER A 133 22.52 15.17 -4.27
#